data_AF-A0A1Z9IZK1-F1
#
_entry.id   AF-A0A1Z9IZK1-F1
#
_cell.length_a   1.000
_cell.length_b   1.000
_cell.length_c   1.000
_cell.angle_alpha   90.00
_cell.angle_beta   90.00
_cell.angle_gamma   90.00
#
_symmetry.space_group_name_H-M   'P 1'
#
loop_
_entity.id
_entity.type
_entity.pdbx_description
1 polymer ?
#
loop_
_entity_poly.entity_id
_entity_poly.type
_entity_poly.pdbx_seq_one_letter_code
_entity_poly.pdbx_strand_id
1 'polypeptide(L)'
;MATIKCKGLTGVMFDITVTMGSTTMNGLTALAQAVEGQEITTSMYAEIIAEKDKTINQTDHGGDNLTAAGLVEGDIVYCLGLHTGSNGFKRQRQEQKLKFAVTKRKGLAAGDTNATYYRSLNTKTKANLPTLYTAGNNDSGTLVDNANSGGLVTGRPWT
;
A
#
# COMPACT_ATOMS: atom_id res chain seq x y z
N MET A 1 23.17 12.11 -2.24
CA MET A 1 21.83 11.51 -2.12
C MET A 1 21.76 10.85 -0.75
N ALA A 2 20.61 10.93 -0.09
CA ALA A 2 20.37 10.36 1.23
C ALA A 2 19.27 9.29 1.13
N THR A 3 19.10 8.53 2.19
CA THR A 3 18.05 7.50 2.27
C THR A 3 17.04 7.82 3.35
N ILE A 4 15.75 7.64 3.02
CA ILE A 4 14.65 7.58 4.00
C ILE A 4 14.08 6.17 3.99
N LYS A 5 13.83 5.59 5.16
CA LYS A 5 13.17 4.30 5.29
C LYS A 5 11.67 4.48 5.16
N CYS A 6 11.01 3.63 4.38
CA CYS A 6 9.59 3.72 4.13
C CYS A 6 8.90 2.40 4.43
N LYS A 7 7.84 2.44 5.24
CA LYS A 7 6.86 1.35 5.32
C LYS A 7 5.78 1.60 4.29
N GLY A 8 5.84 0.91 3.16
CA GLY A 8 4.88 1.08 2.07
C GLY A 8 3.46 0.59 2.41
N LEU A 9 2.53 0.80 1.48
CA LEU A 9 1.15 0.34 1.56
C LEU A 9 1.03 -1.20 1.66
N THR A 10 2.00 -1.92 1.10
CA THR A 10 2.18 -3.38 1.23
C THR A 10 2.65 -3.82 2.63
N GLY A 11 3.03 -2.86 3.48
CA GLY A 11 3.61 -3.09 4.80
C GLY A 11 5.04 -3.64 4.78
N VAL A 12 5.71 -3.63 3.63
CA VAL A 12 7.15 -3.95 3.50
C VAL A 12 7.95 -2.68 3.81
N MET A 13 9.08 -2.83 4.50
CA MET A 13 10.07 -1.76 4.69
C MET A 13 11.04 -1.75 3.52
N PHE A 14 11.27 -0.57 2.93
CA PHE A 14 12.26 -0.37 1.88
C PHE A 14 12.88 1.02 1.98
N ASP A 15 13.99 1.21 1.28
CA ASP A 15 14.71 2.47 1.24
C ASP A 15 14.24 3.32 0.05
N ILE A 16 14.04 4.62 0.30
CA ILE A 16 13.78 5.63 -0.72
C ILE A 16 15.02 6.51 -0.84
N THR A 17 15.58 6.55 -2.04
CA THR A 17 16.65 7.48 -2.39
C THR A 17 16.07 8.89 -2.59
N VAL A 18 16.58 9.86 -1.85
CA VAL A 18 16.09 11.26 -1.85
C VAL A 18 17.24 12.27 -1.93
N THR A 19 16.87 13.53 -2.19
CA THR A 19 17.76 14.68 -1.96
C THR A 19 17.11 15.57 -0.90
N MET A 20 17.62 15.57 0.33
CA MET A 20 16.95 16.16 1.50
C MET A 20 16.52 17.62 1.31
N GLY A 21 17.35 18.44 0.64
CA GLY A 21 17.08 19.85 0.40
C GLY A 21 16.16 20.18 -0.79
N SER A 22 15.70 19.18 -1.56
CA SER A 22 14.87 19.41 -2.76
C SER A 22 13.71 18.44 -2.95
N THR A 23 13.81 17.20 -2.47
CA THR A 23 12.66 16.29 -2.40
C THR A 23 11.66 16.85 -1.41
N THR A 24 10.40 16.98 -1.82
CA THR A 24 9.31 17.44 -0.94
C THR A 24 8.61 16.28 -0.25
N MET A 25 7.90 16.57 0.85
CA MET A 25 7.03 15.57 1.49
C MET A 25 6.02 14.98 0.51
N ASN A 26 5.38 15.80 -0.35
CA ASN A 26 4.48 15.29 -1.40
C ASN A 26 5.22 14.45 -2.47
N GLY A 27 6.49 14.75 -2.73
CA GLY A 27 7.33 13.97 -3.64
C GLY A 27 7.55 12.52 -3.18
N LEU A 28 7.50 12.25 -1.87
CA LEU A 28 7.66 10.89 -1.33
C LEU A 28 6.63 9.90 -1.87
N THR A 29 5.40 10.34 -2.22
CA THR A 29 4.36 9.44 -2.75
C THR A 29 4.78 8.81 -4.08
N ALA A 30 5.31 9.60 -5.01
CA ALA A 30 5.75 9.08 -6.30
C ALA A 30 6.96 8.14 -6.13
N LEU A 31 7.88 8.49 -5.23
CA LEU A 31 9.07 7.67 -4.96
C LEU A 31 8.71 6.33 -4.27
N ALA A 32 7.83 6.36 -3.26
CA ALA A 32 7.33 5.14 -2.61
C ALA A 32 6.57 4.25 -3.61
N GLN A 33 5.70 4.85 -4.43
CA GLN A 33 4.96 4.13 -5.46
C GLN A 33 5.88 3.46 -6.49
N ALA A 34 6.99 4.10 -6.86
CA ALA A 34 7.96 3.52 -7.79
C ALA A 34 8.63 2.26 -7.22
N VAL A 35 8.91 2.21 -5.92
CA VAL A 35 9.49 1.04 -5.25
C VAL A 35 8.45 -0.07 -5.04
N GLU A 36 7.22 0.29 -4.65
CA GLU A 36 6.16 -0.71 -4.46
C GLU A 36 5.69 -1.31 -5.80
N GLY A 37 5.42 -0.45 -6.78
CA GLY A 37 5.09 -0.82 -8.16
C GLY A 37 3.86 -1.72 -8.33
N GLN A 38 3.89 -2.49 -9.42
CA GLN A 38 2.86 -3.47 -9.82
C GLN A 38 1.45 -2.82 -9.93
N GLU A 39 0.54 -3.14 -9.03
CA GLU A 39 -0.84 -2.65 -9.03
C GLU A 39 -1.05 -1.40 -8.15
N ILE A 40 0.00 -0.91 -7.48
CA ILE A 40 -0.07 0.27 -6.62
C ILE A 40 -0.03 1.53 -7.48
N THR A 41 -1.02 2.40 -7.32
CA THR A 41 -1.07 3.72 -7.96
C THR A 41 -0.96 4.82 -6.91
N THR A 42 -0.53 6.01 -7.32
CA THR A 42 -0.42 7.18 -6.42
C THR A 42 -1.74 7.56 -5.76
N SER A 43 -2.87 7.33 -6.44
CA SER A 43 -4.22 7.53 -5.90
C SER A 43 -4.60 6.58 -4.75
N MET A 44 -3.79 5.55 -4.47
CA MET A 44 -4.00 4.66 -3.34
C MET A 44 -3.39 5.17 -2.04
N TYR A 45 -2.56 6.21 -2.08
CA TYR A 45 -1.99 6.84 -0.89
C TYR A 45 -2.96 7.89 -0.38
N ALA A 46 -3.34 7.79 0.89
CA ALA A 46 -3.96 8.89 1.62
C ALA A 46 -2.89 9.90 2.04
N GLU A 47 -1.81 9.40 2.63
CA GLU A 47 -0.83 10.23 3.30
C GLU A 47 0.48 9.47 3.52
N ILE A 48 1.57 10.22 3.65
CA ILE A 48 2.83 9.76 4.20
C ILE A 48 3.15 10.58 5.44
N ILE A 49 3.45 9.91 6.55
CA ILE A 49 3.74 10.52 7.85
C ILE A 49 5.09 10.06 8.37
N ALA A 50 5.82 10.92 9.09
CA ALA A 50 7.02 10.50 9.78
C ALA A 50 6.68 9.64 11.01
N GLU A 51 7.52 8.66 11.29
CA GLU A 51 7.37 7.76 12.44
C GLU A 51 7.72 8.44 13.76
N LYS A 52 8.82 9.21 13.74
CA LYS A 52 9.36 9.91 14.92
C LYS A 52 8.43 11.01 15.44
N ASP A 53 7.68 11.66 14.55
CA ASP A 53 6.75 12.73 14.85
C ASP A 53 5.65 12.77 13.79
N LYS A 54 4.42 12.44 14.18
CA LYS A 54 3.28 12.33 13.28
C LYS A 54 2.74 13.69 12.81
N THR A 55 3.18 14.78 13.43
CA THR A 55 2.88 16.14 12.92
C THR A 55 3.64 16.45 11.64
N ILE A 56 4.76 15.76 11.39
CA ILE A 56 5.49 15.81 10.12
C ILE A 56 4.79 14.87 9.13
N ASN A 57 3.85 15.40 8.37
CA ASN A 57 3.02 14.67 7.42
C ASN A 57 2.80 15.46 6.13
N GLN A 58 2.23 14.81 5.10
CA GLN A 58 1.96 15.47 3.82
C GLN A 58 0.85 16.53 3.89
N THR A 59 -0.11 16.40 4.80
CA THR A 59 -1.20 17.37 4.97
C THR A 59 -0.66 18.73 5.40
N ASP A 60 0.22 18.74 6.40
CA ASP A 60 0.73 19.94 7.05
C ASP A 60 2.03 20.45 6.41
N HIS A 61 2.86 19.54 5.85
CA HIS A 61 4.22 19.85 5.35
C HIS A 61 4.42 19.48 3.88
N GLY A 62 3.34 19.23 3.12
CA GLY A 62 3.42 18.66 1.77
C GLY A 62 4.33 19.41 0.79
N GLY A 63 4.42 20.74 0.92
CA GLY A 63 5.26 21.61 0.10
C GLY A 63 6.71 21.73 0.57
N ASP A 64 7.00 21.38 1.82
CA ASP A 64 8.33 21.50 2.39
C ASP A 64 9.27 20.46 1.80
N ASN A 65 10.54 20.84 1.62
CA ASN A 65 11.59 19.85 1.43
C ASN A 65 11.81 19.04 2.72
N LEU A 66 12.40 17.85 2.61
CA LEU A 66 12.53 16.94 3.75
C LEU A 66 13.28 17.57 4.94
N THR A 67 14.32 18.37 4.68
CA THR A 67 15.04 19.09 5.74
C THR A 67 14.16 20.13 6.44
N ALA A 68 13.40 20.92 5.69
CA ALA A 68 12.49 21.93 6.22
C ALA A 68 11.32 21.31 7.01
N ALA A 69 10.82 20.16 6.55
CA ALA A 69 9.85 19.35 7.27
C ALA A 69 10.43 18.68 8.54
N GLY A 70 11.74 18.77 8.77
CA GLY A 70 12.40 18.23 9.96
C GLY A 70 12.84 16.76 9.84
N LEU A 71 12.81 16.15 8.66
CA LEU A 71 13.37 14.81 8.41
C LEU A 71 14.89 14.87 8.23
N VAL A 72 15.56 13.78 8.64
CA VAL A 72 16.99 13.53 8.44
C VAL A 72 17.20 12.16 7.80
N GLU A 73 18.41 11.92 7.29
CA GLU A 73 18.78 10.63 6.71
C GLU A 73 18.55 9.48 7.71
N GLY A 74 17.96 8.38 7.23
CA GLY A 74 17.67 7.18 8.01
C GLY A 74 16.34 7.20 8.75
N ASP A 75 15.62 8.33 8.80
CA ASP A 75 14.29 8.41 9.40
C ASP A 75 13.30 7.46 8.71
N ILE A 76 12.28 7.05 9.47
CA ILE A 76 11.20 6.19 8.98
C ILE A 76 9.96 7.03 8.66
N VAL A 77 9.34 6.74 7.52
CA VAL A 77 8.00 7.22 7.15
C VAL A 77 7.03 6.07 6.92
N TYR A 78 5.75 6.31 7.16
CA TYR A 78 4.66 5.35 6.97
C TYR A 78 3.69 5.80 5.89
N CYS A 79 3.42 4.93 4.92
CA CYS A 79 2.39 5.15 3.91
C CYS A 79 1.03 4.69 4.44
N LEU A 80 0.04 5.57 4.37
CA LEU A 80 -1.35 5.29 4.72
C LEU A 80 -2.19 5.13 3.45
N GLY A 81 -3.04 4.11 3.40
CA GLY A 81 -3.90 3.84 2.24
C GLY A 81 -5.15 4.71 2.21
N LEU A 82 -5.56 5.16 1.01
CA LEU A 82 -6.72 6.05 0.81
C LEU A 82 -8.01 5.53 1.46
N HIS A 83 -8.36 4.27 1.21
CA HIS A 83 -9.57 3.68 1.77
C HIS A 83 -9.28 2.99 3.11
N THR A 84 -8.49 3.60 3.99
CA THR A 84 -8.35 3.12 5.38
C THR A 84 -9.30 3.87 6.32
N GLY A 85 -9.69 3.23 7.42
CA GLY A 85 -10.63 3.81 8.40
C GLY A 85 -12.04 4.06 7.84
N SER A 86 -12.60 5.23 8.13
CA SER A 86 -13.93 5.69 7.70
C SER A 86 -13.99 6.07 6.22
N ASN A 87 -12.85 6.21 5.55
CA ASN A 87 -12.78 6.63 4.15
C ASN A 87 -12.97 5.41 3.22
N GLY A 88 -13.91 5.52 2.29
CA GLY A 88 -14.23 4.50 1.29
C GLY A 88 -15.26 3.45 1.73
N PHE A 89 -15.87 2.81 0.75
CA PHE A 89 -16.78 1.68 0.95
C PHE A 89 -16.00 0.39 1.25
N LYS A 90 -16.60 -0.54 2.00
CA LYS A 90 -16.01 -1.86 2.34
C LYS A 90 -15.46 -2.58 1.10
N ARG A 91 -16.15 -2.47 -0.04
CA ARG A 91 -15.70 -3.00 -1.34
C ARG A 91 -14.39 -2.40 -1.83
N GLN A 92 -14.25 -1.07 -1.80
CA GLN A 92 -13.03 -0.39 -2.23
C GLN A 92 -11.84 -0.79 -1.34
N ARG A 93 -12.06 -0.91 -0.02
CA ARG A 93 -11.03 -1.42 0.91
C ARG A 93 -10.60 -2.83 0.59
N GLN A 94 -11.56 -3.72 0.35
CA GLN A 94 -11.29 -5.12 0.00
C GLN A 94 -10.43 -5.20 -1.26
N GLU A 95 -10.79 -4.45 -2.31
CA GLU A 95 -10.04 -4.42 -3.56
C GLU A 95 -8.64 -3.84 -3.38
N GLN A 96 -8.52 -2.72 -2.66
CA GLN A 96 -7.22 -2.11 -2.38
C GLN A 96 -6.29 -3.06 -1.60
N LYS A 97 -6.80 -3.73 -0.56
CA LYS A 97 -6.04 -4.76 0.18
C LYS A 97 -5.58 -5.91 -0.72
N LEU A 98 -6.41 -6.33 -1.67
CA LEU A 98 -6.01 -7.35 -2.65
C LEU A 98 -4.91 -6.86 -3.59
N LYS A 99 -4.92 -5.57 -3.99
CA LYS A 99 -3.83 -4.98 -4.78
C LYS A 99 -2.53 -4.98 -3.98
N PHE A 100 -2.58 -4.54 -2.73
CA PHE A 100 -1.43 -4.53 -1.83
C PHE A 100 -0.85 -5.94 -1.64
N ALA A 101 -1.71 -6.92 -1.40
CA ALA A 101 -1.28 -8.30 -1.20
C ALA A 101 -0.68 -8.93 -2.48
N VAL A 102 -1.24 -8.67 -3.68
CA VAL A 102 -0.62 -9.12 -4.95
C VAL A 102 0.76 -8.51 -5.11
N THR A 103 0.88 -7.19 -5.02
CA THR A 103 2.15 -6.47 -5.20
C THR A 103 3.23 -7.02 -4.27
N LYS A 104 2.89 -7.24 -2.99
CA LYS A 104 3.79 -7.87 -2.03
C LYS A 104 4.22 -9.27 -2.47
N ARG A 105 3.27 -10.15 -2.78
CA ARG A 105 3.55 -11.55 -3.15
C ARG A 105 4.39 -11.67 -4.43
N LYS A 106 4.35 -10.66 -5.31
CA LYS A 106 5.15 -10.58 -6.55
C LYS A 106 6.58 -10.09 -6.35
N GLY A 107 6.99 -9.71 -5.13
CA GLY A 107 8.34 -9.18 -4.93
C GLY A 107 8.46 -7.66 -5.15
N LEU A 108 7.36 -6.91 -5.00
CA LEU A 108 7.29 -5.46 -5.28
C LEU A 108 7.63 -5.11 -6.74
N ALA A 109 8.07 -3.88 -7.02
CA ALA A 109 8.48 -3.46 -8.36
C ALA A 109 9.68 -4.26 -8.89
N ALA A 110 10.59 -4.64 -8.00
CA ALA A 110 11.81 -5.38 -8.33
C ALA A 110 11.55 -6.83 -8.79
N GLY A 111 10.37 -7.40 -8.47
CA GLY A 111 10.09 -8.80 -8.76
C GLY A 111 10.96 -9.77 -7.96
N ASP A 112 11.39 -9.37 -6.76
CA ASP A 112 12.33 -10.15 -5.94
C ASP A 112 11.71 -11.49 -5.49
N THR A 113 12.17 -12.57 -6.09
CA THR A 113 11.73 -13.94 -5.80
C THR A 113 12.39 -14.55 -4.57
N ASN A 114 13.45 -13.92 -4.05
CA ASN A 114 14.15 -14.35 -2.83
C ASN A 114 13.59 -13.67 -1.57
N ALA A 115 12.76 -12.63 -1.73
CA ALA A 115 12.15 -11.96 -0.61
C ALA A 115 11.29 -12.90 0.25
N THR A 116 11.38 -12.79 1.59
CA THR A 116 10.60 -13.61 2.54
C THR A 116 9.09 -13.51 2.34
N TYR A 117 8.61 -12.45 1.70
CA TYR A 117 7.21 -12.21 1.38
C TYR A 117 6.78 -12.65 -0.03
N TYR A 118 7.72 -13.05 -0.89
CA TYR A 118 7.43 -13.61 -2.21
C TYR A 118 6.67 -14.93 -2.09
N ARG A 119 5.73 -15.18 -2.99
CA ARG A 119 4.99 -16.44 -3.07
C ARG A 119 4.88 -16.87 -4.52
N SER A 120 4.98 -18.18 -4.79
CA SER A 120 4.76 -18.73 -6.12
C SER A 120 3.33 -18.47 -6.61
N LEU A 121 2.34 -18.66 -5.73
CA LEU A 121 0.95 -18.25 -5.96
C LEU A 121 0.82 -16.74 -5.69
N ASN A 122 1.03 -15.89 -6.70
CA ASN A 122 1.05 -14.43 -6.57
C ASN A 122 0.10 -13.69 -7.52
N THR A 123 -0.68 -14.42 -8.31
CA THR A 123 -1.78 -13.84 -9.07
C THR A 123 -3.06 -13.94 -8.26
N LYS A 124 -3.94 -12.93 -8.34
CA LYS A 124 -5.27 -13.00 -7.72
C LYS A 124 -6.32 -13.23 -8.79
N THR A 125 -7.31 -14.04 -8.46
CA THR A 125 -8.57 -14.09 -9.20
C THR A 125 -9.67 -13.63 -8.25
N LYS A 126 -10.25 -12.45 -8.50
CA LYS A 126 -11.29 -11.86 -7.64
C LYS A 126 -12.51 -12.78 -7.49
N ALA A 127 -12.86 -13.53 -8.54
CA ALA A 127 -13.92 -14.52 -8.50
C ALA A 127 -13.62 -15.70 -7.56
N ASN A 128 -12.37 -15.96 -7.19
CA ASN A 128 -12.03 -17.04 -6.25
C ASN A 128 -12.23 -16.65 -4.78
N LEU A 129 -12.68 -15.42 -4.49
CA LEU A 129 -13.04 -15.01 -3.13
C LEU A 129 -14.44 -15.56 -2.79
N PRO A 130 -14.61 -16.21 -1.62
CA PRO A 130 -15.91 -16.72 -1.19
C PRO A 130 -16.95 -15.61 -1.04
N THR A 131 -16.55 -14.46 -0.49
CA THR A 131 -17.47 -13.35 -0.24
C THR A 131 -16.88 -12.03 -0.70
N LEU A 132 -17.73 -11.23 -1.32
CA LEU A 132 -17.40 -9.92 -1.85
C LEU A 132 -18.34 -8.88 -1.22
N TYR A 133 -17.79 -7.75 -0.78
CA TYR A 133 -18.65 -6.65 -0.33
C TYR A 133 -19.41 -6.03 -1.51
N THR A 134 -20.64 -5.59 -1.24
CA THR A 134 -21.46 -4.83 -2.18
C THR A 134 -20.76 -3.55 -2.58
N ALA A 135 -20.79 -3.23 -3.87
CA ALA A 135 -20.25 -1.96 -4.36
C ALA A 135 -21.13 -0.80 -3.88
N GLY A 136 -20.50 0.34 -3.56
CA GLY A 136 -21.22 1.58 -3.28
C GLY A 136 -21.88 1.70 -1.90
N ASN A 137 -21.71 0.72 -1.00
CA ASN A 137 -22.21 0.84 0.37
C ASN A 137 -21.33 0.08 1.40
N ASN A 138 -21.69 0.21 2.69
CA ASN A 138 -21.04 -0.47 3.81
C ASN A 138 -21.94 -1.52 4.47
N ASP A 139 -23.07 -1.87 3.85
CA ASP A 139 -24.02 -2.83 4.39
C ASP A 139 -23.47 -4.26 4.25
N SER A 140 -23.34 -4.96 5.38
CA SER A 140 -22.90 -6.35 5.42
C SER A 140 -24.05 -7.36 5.28
N GLY A 141 -25.29 -6.92 5.19
CA GLY A 141 -26.44 -7.77 4.88
C GLY A 141 -26.58 -8.10 3.39
N THR A 142 -25.92 -7.35 2.51
CA THR A 142 -26.07 -7.47 1.04
C THR A 142 -24.86 -8.08 0.33
N LEU A 143 -23.99 -8.79 1.07
CA LEU A 143 -22.77 -9.36 0.53
C LEU A 143 -23.05 -10.20 -0.73
N VAL A 144 -22.14 -10.10 -1.69
CA VAL A 144 -22.13 -10.98 -2.86
C VAL A 144 -21.45 -12.27 -2.44
N ASP A 145 -22.27 -13.27 -2.16
CA ASP A 145 -21.82 -14.63 -1.86
C ASP A 145 -21.49 -15.36 -3.15
N ASN A 146 -20.24 -15.78 -3.28
CA ASN A 146 -19.86 -16.76 -4.28
C ASN A 146 -19.83 -18.11 -3.57
N ALA A 147 -20.77 -18.99 -3.94
CA ALA A 147 -20.99 -20.31 -3.35
C ALA A 147 -19.73 -21.20 -3.26
N ASN A 148 -18.62 -20.78 -3.90
CA ASN A 148 -17.32 -21.40 -3.80
C ASN A 148 -17.42 -22.90 -4.15
N SER A 149 -18.19 -23.18 -5.20
CA SER A 149 -18.50 -24.53 -5.67
C SER A 149 -17.21 -25.34 -5.82
N GLY A 150 -17.15 -26.50 -5.15
CA GLY A 150 -15.93 -27.31 -4.98
C GLY A 150 -15.24 -27.16 -3.62
N GLY A 151 -15.72 -26.29 -2.71
CA GLY A 151 -15.27 -26.21 -1.33
C GLY A 151 -14.03 -25.32 -1.08
N LEU A 152 -13.49 -25.37 0.14
CA LEU A 152 -12.30 -24.61 0.52
C LEU A 152 -11.08 -25.15 -0.24
N VAL A 153 -10.57 -24.37 -1.19
CA VAL A 153 -9.33 -24.70 -1.91
C VAL A 153 -8.17 -23.94 -1.28
N THR A 154 -7.14 -24.68 -0.89
CA THR A 154 -5.91 -24.13 -0.32
C THR A 154 -5.31 -23.08 -1.25
N GLY A 155 -4.94 -21.93 -0.70
CA GLY A 155 -4.29 -20.86 -1.44
C GLY A 155 -5.24 -19.89 -2.14
N ARG A 156 -6.56 -20.12 -2.20
CA ARG A 156 -7.49 -19.09 -2.74
C ARG A 156 -7.37 -17.75 -1.97
N PRO A 157 -7.49 -16.60 -2.66
CA PRO A 157 -7.77 -16.40 -4.08
C PRO A 157 -6.54 -16.46 -4.99
N TRP A 158 -5.40 -16.93 -4.46
CA TRP A 158 -4.11 -16.90 -5.13
C TRP A 158 -3.94 -18.08 -6.09
N THR A 159 -3.38 -17.78 -7.24
CA THR A 159 -2.95 -18.72 -8.28
C THR A 159 -1.55 -18.40 -8.74
#